data_AF-A0A497C2S2-F1
#
_entry.id   AF-A0A497C2S2-F1
#
_cell.length_a   1.000
_cell.length_b   1.000
_cell.length_c   1.000
_cell.angle_alpha   90.00
_cell.angle_beta   90.00
_cell.angle_gamma   90.00
#
_symmetry.space_group_name_H-M   'P 1'
#
loop_
_entity.id
_entity.type
_entity.pdbx_description
1 polymer ?
#
loop_
_entity_poly.entity_id
_entity_poly.type
_entity_poly.pdbx_seq_one_letter_code
_entity_poly.pdbx_strand_id
1 'polypeptide(L)'
;MLPGWIRRPPFLLPGRYPNQIPSRHFSGINYNYRENREEFMAQFTVLPARKTALLVIDVQRALFTRPTPVYEDWQMLEKINGLVELAHLYNLTVIYVQHSNQSILKEGTDGWMLHPALRPIAGDLFIKKKHGNAFQNTTLQSIMESRGLENLIITGMVTQGCIRATSLGGLELGYKVYLVKGGHSNYDKDAPQIIETYEEELEKAGVILINIDELAIS
;
A
#
# COMPACT_ATOMS: atom_id res chain seq x y z
N MET A 1 36.34 18.47 -6.44
CA MET A 1 34.99 19.04 -6.21
C MET A 1 33.98 18.10 -6.85
N LEU A 2 33.26 17.34 -6.01
CA LEU A 2 32.06 16.57 -6.34
C LEU A 2 31.13 16.71 -5.12
N PRO A 3 29.88 17.18 -5.27
CA PRO A 3 28.98 17.34 -4.14
C PRO A 3 28.06 16.11 -3.94
N GLY A 4 27.57 15.96 -2.72
CA GLY A 4 26.18 15.57 -2.49
C GLY A 4 25.92 14.12 -2.08
N TRP A 5 26.16 13.86 -0.80
CA TRP A 5 25.62 12.72 -0.05
C TRP A 5 24.09 12.62 -0.21
N ILE A 6 23.59 11.56 -0.85
CA ILE A 6 22.19 11.16 -0.69
C ILE A 6 22.10 10.47 0.67
N ARG A 7 21.61 11.21 1.67
CA ARG A 7 21.20 10.67 2.97
C ARG A 7 19.98 9.78 2.75
N ARG A 8 20.11 8.48 3.01
CA ARG A 8 18.97 7.59 3.18
C ARG A 8 18.10 8.11 4.35
N PRO A 9 16.76 8.11 4.24
CA PRO A 9 15.92 8.43 5.40
C PRO A 9 16.19 7.41 6.52
N PRO A 10 16.14 7.82 7.80
CA PRO A 10 16.34 6.90 8.90
C PRO A 10 15.10 6.00 9.00
N PHE A 11 15.22 4.76 8.52
CA PHE A 11 14.33 3.69 8.93
C PHE A 11 14.39 3.58 10.47
N LEU A 12 13.31 4.00 11.14
CA LEU A 12 13.20 3.92 12.59
C LEU A 12 12.85 2.47 12.97
N LEU A 13 13.86 1.69 13.32
CA LEU A 13 13.68 0.39 13.98
C LEU A 13 13.13 0.62 15.40
N PRO A 14 12.03 -0.04 15.81
CA PRO A 14 11.59 0.02 17.19
C PRO A 14 12.56 -0.75 18.09
N GLY A 15 13.15 -0.07 19.08
CA GLY A 15 13.84 -0.73 20.21
C GLY A 15 15.33 -0.42 20.41
N ARG A 16 15.96 0.47 19.64
CA ARG A 16 17.32 0.95 19.93
C ARG A 16 17.42 2.47 19.91
N TYR A 17 16.88 3.12 20.94
CA TYR A 17 17.38 4.44 21.31
C TYR A 17 18.48 4.26 22.37
N PRO A 18 19.67 4.85 22.21
CA PRO A 18 20.60 4.95 23.32
C PRO A 18 19.93 5.77 24.43
N ASN A 19 19.79 5.20 25.62
CA ASN A 19 19.16 5.84 26.78
C ASN A 19 19.87 7.12 27.25
N GLN A 20 20.96 7.57 26.60
CA GLN A 20 21.64 8.82 26.88
C GLN A 20 22.25 9.38 25.58
N ILE A 21 21.76 10.54 25.14
CA ILE A 21 22.52 11.46 24.29
C ILE A 21 23.27 12.39 25.26
N PRO A 22 24.56 12.73 25.03
CA PRO A 22 25.32 13.58 25.95
C PRO A 22 24.60 14.91 26.17
N SER A 23 24.28 15.22 27.43
CA SER A 23 23.68 16.48 27.84
C SER A 23 24.66 17.63 27.63
N ARG A 24 24.68 18.24 26.44
CA ARG A 24 25.25 19.59 26.30
C ARG A 24 24.21 20.58 26.79
N HIS A 25 24.42 21.09 28.00
CA HIS A 25 23.70 22.23 28.54
C HIS A 25 23.91 23.44 27.64
N PHE A 26 22.91 23.74 26.81
CA PHE A 26 22.70 25.10 26.33
C PHE A 26 21.73 25.76 27.31
N SER A 27 22.25 26.67 28.12
CA SER A 27 21.43 27.55 28.95
C SER A 27 20.50 28.36 28.05
N GLY A 28 19.18 28.16 28.17
CA GLY A 28 18.20 29.14 27.66
C GLY A 28 17.06 28.62 26.80
N ILE A 29 16.93 27.31 26.53
CA ILE A 29 15.76 26.80 25.80
C ILE A 29 15.19 25.58 26.54
N ASN A 30 14.04 25.78 27.19
CA ASN A 30 13.19 24.66 27.60
C ASN A 30 12.66 23.99 26.32
N TYR A 31 13.40 23.01 25.80
CA TYR A 31 12.93 22.16 24.72
C TYR A 31 11.85 21.23 25.26
N ASN A 32 10.59 21.55 25.01
CA ASN A 32 9.46 20.71 25.40
C ASN A 32 9.36 19.52 24.42
N TYR A 33 10.17 18.49 24.66
CA TYR A 33 10.33 17.33 23.77
C TYR A 33 9.03 16.54 23.52
N ARG A 34 8.05 16.63 24.42
CA ARG A 34 6.75 15.96 24.30
C ARG A 34 5.82 16.64 23.30
N GLU A 35 5.70 17.97 23.33
CA GLU A 35 4.83 18.73 22.42
C GLU A 35 5.34 18.62 20.97
N ASN A 36 6.66 18.75 20.76
CA ASN A 36 7.27 18.57 19.44
C ASN A 36 7.15 17.13 18.91
N ARG A 37 7.04 16.13 19.79
CA ARG A 37 6.84 14.74 19.39
C ARG A 37 5.40 14.49 18.94
N GLU A 38 4.40 15.07 19.60
CA GLU A 38 3.01 14.91 19.17
C GLU A 38 2.76 15.61 17.83
N GLU A 39 3.28 16.82 17.64
CA GLU A 39 3.21 17.50 16.33
C GLU A 39 3.97 16.74 15.23
N PHE A 40 5.18 16.25 15.52
CA PHE A 40 5.95 15.45 14.55
C PHE A 40 5.30 14.10 14.24
N MET A 41 4.64 13.47 15.21
CA MET A 41 3.96 12.19 15.00
C MET A 41 2.60 12.37 14.32
N ALA A 42 1.94 13.53 14.48
CA ALA A 42 0.66 13.83 13.84
C ALA A 42 0.73 13.87 12.31
N GLN A 43 1.92 14.03 11.73
CA GLN A 43 2.12 13.95 10.28
C GLN A 43 2.15 12.51 9.74
N PHE A 44 2.19 11.49 10.61
CA PHE A 44 2.28 10.10 10.20
C PHE A 44 0.97 9.34 10.47
N THR A 45 0.59 8.51 9.50
CA THR A 45 -0.40 7.48 9.71
C THR A 45 0.27 6.30 10.41
N VAL A 46 -0.05 6.07 11.69
CA VAL A 46 0.47 4.95 12.47
C VAL A 46 -0.46 3.75 12.40
N LEU A 47 0.00 2.63 11.83
CA LEU A 47 -0.77 1.39 11.71
C LEU A 47 -0.22 0.26 12.58
N PRO A 48 -1.08 -0.44 13.35
CA PRO A 48 -0.68 -1.61 14.10
C PRO A 48 -0.39 -2.79 13.17
N ALA A 49 0.85 -3.27 13.15
CA ALA A 49 1.30 -4.31 12.22
C ALA A 49 0.40 -5.56 12.21
N ARG A 50 0.05 -6.07 13.40
CA ARG A 50 -0.74 -7.31 13.56
C ARG A 50 -2.20 -7.19 13.15
N LYS A 51 -2.72 -5.98 12.97
CA LYS A 51 -4.11 -5.73 12.55
C LYS A 51 -4.20 -5.13 11.15
N THR A 52 -3.11 -5.17 10.39
CA THR A 52 -3.02 -4.51 9.07
C THR A 52 -2.65 -5.51 7.99
N ALA A 53 -3.38 -5.46 6.88
CA ALA A 53 -3.04 -6.18 5.66
C ALA A 53 -2.68 -5.23 4.53
N LEU A 54 -1.66 -5.60 3.75
CA LEU A 54 -1.33 -5.00 2.47
C LEU A 54 -1.95 -5.84 1.36
N LEU A 55 -2.80 -5.22 0.53
CA LEU A 55 -3.38 -5.82 -0.66
C LEU A 55 -2.63 -5.33 -1.91
N VAL A 56 -2.12 -6.28 -2.70
CA VAL A 56 -1.57 -6.04 -4.03
C VAL A 56 -2.55 -6.61 -5.06
N ILE A 57 -3.35 -5.73 -5.68
CA ILE A 57 -4.52 -6.14 -6.47
C ILE A 57 -4.22 -6.13 -7.97
N ASP A 58 -4.41 -7.26 -8.62
CA ASP A 58 -4.44 -7.44 -10.08
C ASP A 58 -3.20 -6.91 -10.82
N VAL A 59 -2.03 -6.88 -10.18
CA VAL A 59 -0.75 -6.56 -10.84
C VAL A 59 -0.29 -7.79 -11.65
N GLN A 60 -0.99 -8.06 -12.74
CA GLN A 60 -0.86 -9.25 -13.58
C GLN A 60 -0.27 -8.91 -14.96
N ARG A 61 0.53 -9.81 -15.52
CA ARG A 61 1.35 -9.57 -16.73
C ARG A 61 0.54 -9.04 -17.91
N ALA A 62 -0.64 -9.59 -18.17
CA ALA A 62 -1.41 -9.21 -19.35
C ALA A 62 -1.92 -7.76 -19.32
N LEU A 63 -1.98 -7.12 -18.14
CA LEU A 63 -2.36 -5.71 -18.06
C LEU A 63 -1.23 -4.77 -18.50
N PHE A 64 0.02 -5.23 -18.46
CA PHE A 64 1.21 -4.49 -18.89
C PHE A 64 1.57 -4.73 -20.37
N THR A 65 0.92 -5.68 -21.03
CA THR A 65 1.11 -5.97 -22.47
C THR A 65 0.03 -5.32 -23.34
N ARG A 66 -0.76 -4.40 -22.77
CA ARG A 66 -1.81 -3.67 -23.51
C ARG A 66 -1.19 -2.64 -24.47
N PRO A 67 -1.91 -2.26 -25.55
CA PRO A 67 -1.42 -1.24 -26.48
C PRO A 67 -1.14 0.11 -25.80
N THR A 68 -2.00 0.51 -24.87
CA THR A 68 -1.75 1.66 -24.00
C THR A 68 -0.98 1.16 -22.77
N PRO A 69 0.23 1.67 -22.51
CA PRO A 69 1.00 1.27 -21.34
C PRO A 69 0.31 1.72 -20.05
N VAL A 70 0.65 1.06 -18.95
CA VAL A 70 0.24 1.51 -17.61
C VAL A 70 0.96 2.83 -17.31
N TYR A 71 0.22 3.80 -16.80
CA TYR A 71 0.77 5.09 -16.42
C TYR A 71 1.73 4.95 -15.23
N GLU A 72 2.94 5.53 -15.33
CA GLU A 72 3.97 5.45 -14.28
C GLU A 72 4.21 4.00 -13.77
N ASP A 73 4.22 3.03 -14.70
CA ASP A 73 4.29 1.60 -14.40
C ASP A 73 5.45 1.22 -13.47
N TRP A 74 6.66 1.69 -13.75
CA TRP A 74 7.83 1.40 -12.94
C TRP A 74 7.78 2.06 -11.57
N GLN A 75 7.38 3.32 -11.49
CA GLN A 75 7.26 4.03 -10.21
C GLN A 75 6.20 3.37 -9.31
N MET A 76 5.08 2.93 -9.89
CA MET A 76 4.06 2.17 -9.18
C MET A 76 4.63 0.83 -8.66
N LEU A 77 5.33 0.07 -9.51
CA LEU A 77 5.93 -1.21 -9.12
C LEU A 77 7.00 -1.06 -8.01
N GLU A 78 7.83 -0.02 -8.08
CA GLU A 78 8.81 0.29 -7.04
C GLU A 78 8.14 0.61 -5.70
N LYS A 79 7.09 1.44 -5.72
CA LYS A 79 6.31 1.75 -4.51
C LYS A 79 5.66 0.51 -3.91
N ILE A 80 5.04 -0.34 -4.74
CA ILE A 80 4.42 -1.59 -4.28
C ILE A 80 5.46 -2.51 -3.65
N ASN A 81 6.61 -2.70 -4.29
CA ASN A 81 7.68 -3.55 -3.77
C ASN A 81 8.27 -2.99 -2.46
N GLY A 82 8.47 -1.67 -2.36
CA GLY A 82 8.90 -1.04 -1.11
C GLY A 82 7.92 -1.26 0.05
N LEU A 83 6.60 -1.20 -0.23
CA LEU A 83 5.56 -1.53 0.75
C LEU A 83 5.55 -3.00 1.13
N VAL A 84 5.77 -3.91 0.19
CA VAL A 84 5.88 -5.35 0.46
C VAL A 84 7.09 -5.63 1.36
N GLU A 85 8.25 -5.05 1.06
CA GLU A 85 9.46 -5.17 1.89
C GLU A 85 9.23 -4.62 3.30
N LEU A 86 8.57 -3.46 3.42
CA LEU A 86 8.19 -2.89 4.71
C LEU A 86 7.21 -3.80 5.45
N ALA A 87 6.19 -4.32 4.77
CA ALA A 87 5.20 -5.22 5.33
C ALA A 87 5.87 -6.49 5.89
N HIS A 88 6.83 -7.06 5.18
CA HIS A 88 7.60 -8.21 5.66
C HIS A 88 8.47 -7.86 6.87
N LEU A 89 9.15 -6.72 6.86
CA LEU A 89 10.00 -6.28 7.98
C LEU A 89 9.21 -6.16 9.29
N TYR A 90 7.96 -5.72 9.21
CA TYR A 90 7.09 -5.53 10.38
C TYR A 90 6.06 -6.66 10.58
N ASN A 91 6.11 -7.73 9.79
CA ASN A 91 5.19 -8.87 9.84
C ASN A 91 3.71 -8.50 9.63
N LEU A 92 3.42 -7.57 8.71
CA LEU A 92 2.07 -7.36 8.19
C LEU A 92 1.63 -8.56 7.36
N THR A 93 0.31 -8.76 7.27
CA THR A 93 -0.23 -9.76 6.33
C THR A 93 -0.19 -9.20 4.90
N VAL A 94 0.59 -9.79 4.01
CA VAL A 94 0.60 -9.43 2.58
C VAL A 94 -0.30 -10.39 1.81
N ILE A 95 -1.19 -9.83 0.99
CA ILE A 95 -2.16 -10.60 0.19
C ILE A 95 -2.09 -10.12 -1.27
N TYR A 96 -1.73 -11.04 -2.16
CA TYR A 96 -1.82 -10.84 -3.59
C TYR A 96 -3.19 -11.28 -4.08
N VAL A 97 -3.88 -10.38 -4.80
CA VAL A 97 -5.17 -10.66 -5.40
C VAL A 97 -5.00 -10.74 -6.91
N GLN A 98 -5.50 -11.82 -7.53
CA GLN A 98 -5.46 -12.03 -8.98
C GLN A 98 -6.88 -12.16 -9.51
N HIS A 99 -7.21 -11.35 -10.52
CA HIS A 99 -8.47 -11.44 -11.21
C HIS A 99 -8.42 -12.51 -12.30
N SER A 100 -9.49 -13.29 -12.39
CA SER A 100 -9.71 -14.34 -13.38
C SER A 100 -10.97 -14.03 -14.18
N ASN A 101 -10.85 -13.97 -15.51
CA ASN A 101 -11.97 -13.88 -16.44
C ASN A 101 -11.76 -14.79 -17.65
N GLN A 102 -12.71 -14.80 -18.59
CA GLN A 102 -12.64 -15.64 -19.79
C GLN A 102 -11.90 -14.98 -20.97
N SER A 103 -11.35 -13.78 -20.78
CA SER A 103 -10.67 -13.02 -21.83
C SER A 103 -9.16 -12.96 -21.58
N ILE A 104 -8.62 -11.77 -21.33
CA ILE A 104 -7.18 -11.50 -21.25
C ILE A 104 -6.55 -12.02 -19.94
N LEU A 105 -7.35 -12.18 -18.87
CA LEU A 105 -6.89 -12.70 -17.58
C LEU A 105 -7.45 -14.12 -17.35
N LYS A 106 -7.20 -15.02 -18.30
CA LYS A 106 -7.59 -16.43 -18.17
C LYS A 106 -6.68 -17.16 -17.20
N GLU A 107 -7.26 -17.74 -16.16
CA GLU A 107 -6.52 -18.46 -15.13
C GLU A 107 -5.58 -19.54 -15.69
N GLY A 108 -4.37 -19.61 -15.15
CA GLY A 108 -3.32 -20.55 -15.57
C GLY A 108 -2.55 -20.15 -16.83
N THR A 109 -2.91 -19.05 -17.50
CA THR A 109 -2.13 -18.51 -18.62
C THR A 109 -0.96 -17.66 -18.15
N ASP A 110 0.05 -17.48 -19.01
CA ASP A 110 1.20 -16.61 -18.75
C ASP A 110 0.78 -15.18 -18.39
N GLY A 111 -0.20 -14.63 -19.11
CA GLY A 111 -0.75 -13.31 -18.88
C GLY A 111 -1.47 -13.16 -17.53
N TRP A 112 -1.99 -14.26 -16.96
CA TRP A 112 -2.67 -14.25 -15.67
C TRP A 112 -1.71 -14.25 -14.48
N MET A 113 -0.45 -14.65 -14.68
CA MET A 113 0.55 -14.62 -13.63
C MET A 113 0.79 -13.19 -13.15
N LEU A 114 1.20 -13.05 -11.88
CA LEU A 114 1.68 -11.78 -11.35
C LEU A 114 2.80 -11.20 -12.21
N HIS A 115 2.89 -9.87 -12.26
CA HIS A 115 3.97 -9.18 -12.93
C HIS A 115 5.32 -9.62 -12.35
N PRO A 116 6.34 -9.96 -13.17
CA PRO A 116 7.59 -10.55 -12.70
C PRO A 116 8.44 -9.62 -11.84
N ALA A 117 8.14 -8.32 -11.83
CA ALA A 117 8.78 -7.37 -10.91
C ALA A 117 8.31 -7.53 -9.46
N LEU A 118 7.16 -8.14 -9.22
CA LEU A 118 6.70 -8.46 -7.86
C LEU A 118 7.50 -9.63 -7.31
N ARG A 119 7.83 -9.55 -6.01
CA ARG A 119 8.68 -10.53 -5.31
C ARG A 119 7.96 -11.14 -4.11
N PRO A 120 6.88 -11.91 -4.32
CA PRO A 120 6.23 -12.61 -3.22
C PRO A 120 7.19 -13.59 -2.54
N ILE A 121 7.07 -13.75 -1.23
CA ILE A 121 7.87 -14.68 -0.42
C ILE A 121 7.00 -15.79 0.17
N ALA A 122 7.65 -16.78 0.76
CA ALA A 122 6.95 -17.79 1.54
C ALA A 122 6.22 -17.15 2.74
N GLY A 123 4.92 -17.36 2.83
CA GLY A 123 4.06 -16.79 3.88
C GLY A 123 3.05 -15.77 3.38
N ASP A 124 3.28 -15.20 2.19
CA ASP A 124 2.30 -14.33 1.52
C ASP A 124 1.06 -15.13 1.11
N LEU A 125 -0.10 -14.46 1.14
CA LEU A 125 -1.37 -15.08 0.78
C LEU A 125 -1.75 -14.73 -0.66
N PHE A 126 -2.48 -15.64 -1.30
CA PHE A 126 -2.94 -15.47 -2.67
C PHE A 126 -4.45 -15.69 -2.75
N ILE A 127 -5.16 -14.75 -3.35
CA ILE A 127 -6.60 -14.81 -3.54
C ILE A 127 -6.92 -14.66 -5.02
N LYS A 128 -7.81 -15.53 -5.50
CA LYS A 128 -8.35 -15.44 -6.85
C LYS A 128 -9.74 -14.83 -6.78
N LYS A 129 -10.04 -13.89 -7.67
CA LYS A 129 -11.37 -13.26 -7.76
C LYS A 129 -11.90 -13.25 -9.18
N LYS A 130 -13.23 -13.21 -9.31
CA LYS A 130 -13.93 -13.06 -10.60
C LYS A 130 -14.67 -11.73 -10.73
N HIS A 131 -14.71 -10.95 -9.66
CA HIS A 131 -15.41 -9.67 -9.59
C HIS A 131 -14.41 -8.51 -9.42
N GLY A 132 -14.91 -7.28 -9.53
CA GLY A 132 -14.13 -6.07 -9.28
C GLY A 132 -13.69 -5.99 -7.83
N ASN A 133 -14.66 -6.07 -6.91
CA ASN A 133 -14.45 -6.09 -5.47
C ASN A 133 -13.79 -7.41 -5.03
N ALA A 134 -12.62 -7.33 -4.39
CA ALA A 134 -11.87 -8.49 -3.92
C ALA A 134 -12.52 -9.28 -2.78
N PHE A 135 -13.49 -8.70 -2.07
CA PHE A 135 -14.27 -9.42 -1.04
C PHE A 135 -15.37 -10.30 -1.63
N GLN A 136 -15.87 -9.97 -2.82
CA GLN A 136 -17.03 -10.63 -3.39
C GLN A 136 -16.71 -12.05 -3.88
N ASN A 137 -17.36 -13.05 -3.28
CA ASN A 137 -17.19 -14.46 -3.62
C ASN A 137 -15.73 -14.95 -3.51
N THR A 138 -14.99 -14.46 -2.52
CA THR A 138 -13.63 -14.90 -2.22
C THR A 138 -13.46 -15.23 -0.74
N THR A 139 -12.28 -15.73 -0.37
CA THR A 139 -11.91 -15.98 1.03
C THR A 139 -11.32 -14.75 1.74
N LEU A 140 -11.30 -13.57 1.09
CA LEU A 140 -10.62 -12.39 1.64
C LEU A 140 -11.22 -11.98 2.99
N GLN A 141 -12.55 -11.88 3.08
CA GLN A 141 -13.21 -11.50 4.33
C GLN A 141 -12.91 -12.49 5.45
N SER A 142 -13.02 -13.79 5.19
CA SER A 142 -12.71 -14.82 6.19
C SER A 142 -11.24 -14.79 6.65
N ILE A 143 -10.30 -14.47 5.75
CA ILE A 143 -8.89 -14.27 6.10
C ILE A 143 -8.74 -13.06 7.02
N MET A 144 -9.37 -11.94 6.67
CA MET A 144 -9.35 -10.71 7.49
C MET A 144 -9.88 -10.97 8.91
N GLU A 145 -11.05 -11.61 9.02
CA GLU A 145 -11.70 -11.95 10.28
C GLU A 145 -10.86 -12.93 11.12
N SER A 146 -10.39 -14.02 10.51
CA SER A 146 -9.62 -15.05 11.23
C SER A 146 -8.28 -14.54 11.79
N ARG A 147 -7.72 -13.49 11.18
CA ARG A 147 -6.47 -12.86 11.61
C ARG A 147 -6.68 -11.60 12.46
N GLY A 148 -7.93 -11.21 12.73
CA GLY A 148 -8.25 -10.01 13.49
C GLY A 148 -7.74 -8.73 12.83
N LEU A 149 -7.76 -8.69 11.50
CA LEU A 149 -7.30 -7.55 10.71
C LEU A 149 -8.40 -6.48 10.64
N GLU A 150 -8.02 -5.23 10.83
CA GLU A 150 -8.94 -4.08 10.88
C GLU A 150 -8.60 -3.02 9.82
N ASN A 151 -7.36 -3.04 9.31
CA ASN A 151 -6.83 -2.03 8.39
C ASN A 151 -6.39 -2.67 7.07
N LEU A 152 -6.69 -1.98 5.97
CA LEU A 152 -6.35 -2.37 4.62
C LEU A 152 -5.47 -1.29 3.98
N ILE A 153 -4.25 -1.64 3.60
CA ILE A 153 -3.43 -0.83 2.69
C ILE A 153 -3.67 -1.38 1.28
N ILE A 154 -4.18 -0.56 0.36
CA ILE A 154 -4.57 -0.97 -0.99
C ILE A 154 -3.60 -0.42 -2.03
N THR A 155 -3.18 -1.30 -2.93
CA THR A 155 -2.33 -1.01 -4.10
C THR A 155 -2.75 -1.86 -5.30
N GLY A 156 -2.31 -1.49 -6.50
CA GLY A 156 -2.44 -2.31 -7.71
C GLY A 156 -3.31 -1.69 -8.81
N MET A 157 -4.07 -2.50 -9.54
CA MET A 157 -4.77 -2.03 -10.74
C MET A 157 -6.20 -2.57 -10.91
N VAL A 158 -7.06 -1.92 -11.69
CA VAL A 158 -6.96 -0.52 -12.12
C VAL A 158 -7.74 0.39 -11.17
N THR A 159 -7.33 1.65 -11.06
CA THR A 159 -7.86 2.65 -10.13
C THR A 159 -9.40 2.71 -10.08
N GLN A 160 -10.05 2.98 -11.21
CA GLN A 160 -11.51 3.12 -11.33
C GLN A 160 -12.27 1.79 -11.24
N GLY A 161 -11.55 0.67 -11.37
CA GLY A 161 -12.11 -0.67 -11.41
C GLY A 161 -11.94 -1.38 -10.08
N CYS A 162 -11.03 -2.35 -10.05
CA CYS A 162 -10.82 -3.25 -8.92
C CYS A 162 -10.36 -2.53 -7.66
N ILE A 163 -9.56 -1.47 -7.80
CA ILE A 163 -9.09 -0.66 -6.66
C ILE A 163 -10.28 0.05 -6.02
N ARG A 164 -11.01 0.88 -6.78
CA ARG A 164 -12.23 1.53 -6.30
C ARG A 164 -13.22 0.55 -5.67
N ALA A 165 -13.55 -0.54 -6.38
CA ALA A 165 -14.55 -1.50 -5.93
C ALA A 165 -14.14 -2.22 -4.62
N THR A 166 -12.85 -2.53 -4.46
CA THR A 166 -12.34 -3.16 -3.23
C THR A 166 -12.25 -2.16 -2.09
N SER A 167 -11.84 -0.92 -2.36
CA SER A 167 -11.79 0.14 -1.36
C SER A 167 -13.18 0.41 -0.77
N LEU A 168 -14.20 0.62 -1.62
CA LEU A 168 -15.57 0.82 -1.17
C LEU A 168 -16.13 -0.41 -0.45
N GLY A 169 -15.85 -1.62 -0.95
CA GLY A 169 -16.25 -2.86 -0.27
C GLY A 169 -15.59 -3.04 1.10
N GLY A 170 -14.34 -2.60 1.26
CA GLY A 170 -13.65 -2.59 2.55
C GLY A 170 -14.33 -1.66 3.55
N LEU A 171 -14.70 -0.45 3.11
CA LEU A 171 -15.45 0.51 3.93
C LEU A 171 -16.82 -0.03 4.35
N GLU A 172 -17.56 -0.63 3.42
CA GLU A 172 -18.89 -1.22 3.68
C GLU A 172 -18.83 -2.33 4.74
N LEU A 173 -17.73 -3.09 4.76
CA LEU A 173 -17.47 -4.14 5.75
C LEU A 173 -16.89 -3.60 7.07
N GLY A 174 -16.68 -2.29 7.21
CA GLY A 174 -16.22 -1.64 8.43
C GLY A 174 -14.69 -1.62 8.62
N TYR A 175 -13.90 -1.96 7.59
CA TYR A 175 -12.45 -1.82 7.65
C TYR A 175 -12.02 -0.36 7.48
N LYS A 176 -10.89 -0.01 8.09
CA LYS A 176 -10.20 1.24 7.74
C LYS A 176 -9.41 1.02 6.46
N VAL A 177 -9.67 1.84 5.45
CA VAL A 177 -9.07 1.69 4.12
C VAL A 177 -8.08 2.82 3.87
N TYR A 178 -6.85 2.43 3.55
CA TYR A 178 -5.75 3.31 3.20
C TYR A 178 -5.36 3.04 1.75
N LEU A 179 -5.46 4.05 0.89
CA LEU A 179 -5.08 3.95 -0.51
C LEU A 179 -3.76 4.69 -0.74
N VAL A 180 -2.79 3.97 -1.31
CA VAL A 180 -1.42 4.49 -1.47
C VAL A 180 -1.32 5.32 -2.74
N LYS A 181 -0.97 6.60 -2.60
CA LYS A 181 -0.76 7.51 -3.74
C LYS A 181 0.38 7.05 -4.65
N GLY A 182 0.06 6.87 -5.93
CA GLY A 182 0.95 6.26 -6.93
C GLY A 182 1.28 4.79 -6.68
N GLY A 183 0.62 4.13 -5.71
CA GLY A 183 0.63 2.68 -5.54
C GLY A 183 -0.46 1.98 -6.35
N HIS A 184 -1.23 2.72 -7.14
CA HIS A 184 -2.21 2.21 -8.09
C HIS A 184 -2.18 2.99 -9.40
N SER A 185 -2.65 2.37 -10.49
CA SER A 185 -2.60 2.99 -11.80
C SER A 185 -3.69 2.50 -12.76
N ASN A 186 -3.63 2.97 -14.01
CA ASN A 186 -4.54 2.71 -15.10
C ASN A 186 -3.77 2.66 -16.44
N TYR A 187 -4.36 2.04 -17.46
CA TYR A 187 -3.82 1.93 -18.83
C TYR A 187 -4.67 2.74 -19.84
N ASP A 188 -5.08 3.93 -19.44
CA ASP A 188 -5.87 4.86 -20.26
C ASP A 188 -4.99 6.05 -20.70
N LYS A 189 -5.36 6.71 -21.80
CA LYS A 189 -4.70 7.93 -22.26
C LYS A 189 -4.85 9.09 -21.27
N ASP A 190 -5.96 9.11 -20.53
CA ASP A 190 -6.29 10.13 -19.53
C ASP A 190 -6.05 9.59 -18.11
N ALA A 191 -5.09 8.66 -17.96
CA ALA A 191 -4.80 8.00 -16.68
C ALA A 191 -4.55 8.96 -15.51
N PRO A 192 -3.81 10.09 -15.64
CA PRO A 192 -3.64 11.05 -14.55
C PRO A 192 -4.98 11.59 -14.04
N GLN A 193 -5.86 12.03 -14.94
CA GLN A 193 -7.15 12.60 -14.59
C GLN A 193 -8.08 11.55 -13.98
N ILE A 194 -8.05 10.32 -14.50
CA ILE A 194 -8.83 9.22 -13.92
C ILE A 194 -8.33 8.92 -12.50
N ILE A 195 -7.00 8.85 -12.29
CA ILE A 195 -6.43 8.59 -10.97
C ILE A 195 -6.90 9.66 -9.97
N GLU A 196 -6.71 10.94 -10.31
CA GLU A 196 -7.12 12.07 -9.47
C GLU A 196 -8.63 12.05 -9.16
N THR A 197 -9.46 11.84 -10.17
CA THR A 197 -10.93 11.80 -10.02
C THR A 197 -11.37 10.74 -9.01
N TYR A 198 -10.79 9.54 -9.09
CA TYR A 198 -11.19 8.43 -8.23
C TYR A 198 -10.47 8.45 -6.87
N GLU A 199 -9.30 9.07 -6.75
CA GLU A 199 -8.71 9.40 -5.44
C GLU A 199 -9.64 10.34 -4.66
N GLU A 200 -10.12 11.42 -5.30
CA GLU A 200 -11.08 12.34 -4.66
C GLU A 200 -12.39 11.66 -4.29
N GLU A 201 -12.92 10.81 -5.18
CA GLU A 201 -14.16 10.07 -4.92
C GLU A 201 -14.02 9.16 -3.69
N LEU A 202 -12.93 8.42 -3.62
CA LEU A 202 -12.65 7.48 -2.53
C LEU A 202 -12.39 8.21 -1.22
N GLU A 203 -11.67 9.35 -1.26
CA GLU A 203 -11.47 10.18 -0.08
C GLU A 203 -12.80 10.72 0.47
N LYS A 204 -13.70 11.22 -0.40
CA LYS A 204 -15.06 11.63 -0.03
C LYS A 204 -15.89 10.49 0.57
N ALA A 205 -15.62 9.25 0.17
CA ALA A 205 -16.28 8.06 0.72
C ALA A 205 -15.69 7.61 2.08
N GLY A 206 -14.54 8.14 2.51
CA GLY A 206 -13.89 7.81 3.78
C GLY A 206 -12.63 6.95 3.64
N VAL A 207 -12.11 6.74 2.44
CA VAL A 207 -10.76 6.18 2.24
C VAL A 207 -9.72 7.22 2.64
N ILE A 208 -8.66 6.78 3.31
CA ILE A 208 -7.54 7.66 3.70
C ILE A 208 -6.45 7.54 2.63
N LEU A 209 -6.20 8.62 1.89
CA LEU A 209 -5.07 8.68 0.96
C LEU A 209 -3.77 8.85 1.75
N ILE A 210 -2.77 8.02 1.45
CA ILE A 210 -1.46 8.07 2.14
C ILE A 210 -0.30 8.08 1.15
N ASN A 211 0.76 8.80 1.50
CA ASN A 211 2.08 8.60 0.90
C ASN A 211 2.87 7.55 1.70
N ILE A 212 3.73 6.78 1.03
CA ILE A 212 4.57 5.78 1.72
C ILE A 212 5.47 6.41 2.79
N ASP A 213 5.94 7.64 2.56
CA ASP A 213 6.80 8.37 3.49
C ASP A 213 6.08 8.88 4.74
N GLU A 214 4.73 8.84 4.74
CA GLU A 214 3.87 9.21 5.86
C GLU A 214 3.38 7.98 6.65
N LEU A 215 3.77 6.77 6.23
CA LEU A 215 3.35 5.53 6.88
C LEU A 215 4.35 5.12 7.97
N ALA A 216 3.84 4.99 9.19
CA ALA A 216 4.58 4.43 10.32
C ALA A 216 3.90 3.12 10.77
N ILE A 217 4.68 2.06 10.97
CA ILE A 217 4.18 0.79 11.46
C ILE A 217 4.60 0.60 12.92
N SER A 218 3.63 0.29 13.80
CA SER A 218 3.83 0.07 15.24
C SER A 218 3.60 -1.37 15.67
#